data_AF-A0A930AZP5-F1
#
_entry.id   AF-A0A930AZP5-F1
#
_cell.length_a   1.000
_cell.length_b   1.000
_cell.length_c   1.000
_cell.angle_alpha   90.00
_cell.angle_beta   90.00
_cell.angle_gamma   90.00
#
_symmetry.space_group_name_H-M   'P 1'
#
loop_
_entity.id
_entity.type
_entity.pdbx_description
1 polymer ?
#
loop_
_entity_poly.entity_id
_entity_poly.type
_entity_poly.pdbx_seq_one_letter_code
_entity_poly.pdbx_strand_id
1 'polypeptide(L)' 'LDLDNELKVAQEFWDFLAGENAYQDLLDCFERVGIELHNEIDEYFKRFNNL' A
#
# COMPACT_ATOMS: atom_id res chain seq x y z
N LEU A 1 -7.05 12.67 12.69
CA LEU A 1 -6.49 12.85 11.34
C LEU A 1 -7.55 12.40 10.37
N ASP A 2 -7.85 13.27 9.42
CA ASP A 2 -9.03 13.24 8.55
C ASP A 2 -8.81 12.28 7.38
N LEU A 3 -8.76 10.99 7.71
CA LEU A 3 -8.37 9.88 6.83
C LEU A 3 -9.21 9.84 5.54
N ASP A 4 -10.48 10.23 5.64
CA ASP A 4 -11.43 10.25 4.52
C ASP A 4 -11.08 11.31 3.47
N ASN A 5 -10.52 12.44 3.88
CA ASN A 5 -10.11 13.50 2.95
C ASN A 5 -8.71 13.23 2.37
N GLU A 6 -7.82 12.55 3.10
CA GLU A 6 -6.51 12.11 2.58
C GLU A 6 -6.65 10.99 1.53
N LEU A 7 -7.55 10.02 1.73
CA LEU A 7 -7.81 8.93 0.78
C LEU A 7 -8.42 9.43 -0.54
N LYS A 8 -9.34 10.40 -0.48
CA LYS A 8 -9.96 11.01 -1.67
C LYS A 8 -8.95 11.77 -2.52
N VAL A 9 -8.03 12.52 -1.88
CA VAL A 9 -6.93 13.18 -2.60
C VAL A 9 -6.03 12.15 -3.27
N ALA A 10 -5.75 11.02 -2.63
CA ALA A 10 -4.90 9.99 -3.21
C ALA A 10 -5.50 9.41 -4.50
N GLN A 11 -6.79 9.02 -4.49
CA GLN A 11 -7.42 8.47 -5.68
C GLN A 11 -7.49 9.48 -6.84
N GLU A 12 -8.05 10.67 -6.60
CA GLU A 12 -8.21 11.68 -7.64
C GLU A 12 -6.85 12.14 -8.21
N PHE A 13 -5.81 12.19 -7.38
CA PHE A 13 -4.46 12.53 -7.80
C PHE A 13 -3.85 11.48 -8.73
N TRP A 14 -3.94 10.20 -8.36
CA TRP A 14 -3.36 9.12 -9.16
C TRP A 14 -4.16 8.88 -10.44
N ASP A 15 -5.49 8.98 -10.37
CA ASP A 15 -6.35 8.88 -11.54
C ASP A 15 -6.13 10.07 -12.51
N PHE A 16 -5.81 11.27 -11.99
CA PHE A 16 -5.42 12.41 -12.81
C PHE A 16 -4.07 12.20 -13.52
N LEU A 17 -3.07 11.61 -12.85
CA LEU A 17 -1.72 11.44 -13.40
C LEU A 17 -1.61 10.29 -14.41
N ALA A 18 -2.27 9.16 -14.14
CA ALA A 18 -2.05 7.90 -14.85
C ALA A 18 -3.30 7.35 -15.54
N GLY A 19 -4.45 8.04 -15.43
CA GLY A 19 -5.72 7.62 -16.00
C GLY A 19 -6.63 6.92 -15.00
N GLU A 20 -7.88 6.73 -15.39
CA GLU A 20 -8.92 6.15 -14.53
C GLU A 20 -8.53 4.77 -13.98
N ASN A 21 -8.78 4.53 -12.69
CA ASN A 21 -8.44 3.33 -11.92
C ASN A 21 -6.95 3.11 -11.62
N ALA A 22 -6.05 4.02 -11.98
CA ALA A 22 -4.64 3.89 -11.66
C ALA A 22 -4.38 3.76 -10.15
N TYR A 23 -5.19 4.43 -9.32
CA TYR A 23 -5.10 4.27 -7.87
C TYR A 23 -5.44 2.85 -7.43
N GLN A 24 -6.48 2.24 -8.01
CA GLN A 24 -6.90 0.88 -7.68
C GLN A 24 -5.85 -0.14 -8.14
N ASP A 25 -5.34 0.00 -9.37
CA ASP A 25 -4.27 -0.86 -9.88
C ASP A 25 -3.02 -0.81 -8.99
N LEU A 26 -2.70 0.37 -8.45
CA LEU A 26 -1.60 0.56 -7.51
C LEU A 26 -1.86 -0.17 -6.19
N LEU A 27 -3.07 -0.04 -5.62
CA LEU A 27 -3.46 -0.75 -4.41
C LEU A 27 -3.40 -2.27 -4.59
N ASP A 28 -3.91 -2.79 -5.71
CA ASP A 28 -3.90 -4.22 -6.03
C ASP A 28 -2.46 -4.75 -6.16
N CYS A 29 -1.56 -3.96 -6.76
CA CYS A 29 -0.14 -4.29 -6.84
C CYS A 29 0.51 -4.37 -5.44
N PHE A 30 0.23 -3.39 -4.58
CA PHE A 30 0.77 -3.37 -3.21
C PHE A 30 0.22 -4.52 -2.36
N GLU A 31 -1.07 -4.82 -2.45
CA GLU A 31 -1.68 -5.94 -1.73
C GLU A 31 -1.05 -7.26 -2.14
N ARG A 32 -0.95 -7.51 -3.45
CA ARG A 32 -0.36 -8.74 -3.97
C ARG A 32 1.08 -8.92 -3.53
N VAL A 33 1.92 -7.90 -3.73
CA VAL A 33 3.33 -7.94 -3.32
C VAL A 33 3.45 -8.05 -1.81
N GLY A 34 2.58 -7.39 -1.06
CA GLY A 34 2.51 -7.47 0.39
C GLY A 34 2.26 -8.90 0.89
N ILE A 35 1.33 -9.63 0.27
CA ILE A 35 1.07 -11.04 0.57
C ILE A 35 2.29 -11.90 0.26
N GLU A 36 2.92 -11.70 -0.91
CA GLU A 36 4.09 -12.46 -1.34
C GLU A 36 5.29 -12.24 -0.39
N LEU A 37 5.53 -10.99 0.02
CA LEU A 37 6.66 -10.62 0.89
C LEU A 37 6.37 -10.73 2.39
N HIS A 38 5.12 -10.98 2.80
CA HIS A 38 4.72 -10.99 4.21
C HIS A 38 5.62 -11.90 5.06
N ASN A 39 5.88 -13.12 4.60
CA ASN A 39 6.73 -14.07 5.31
C ASN A 39 8.18 -13.58 5.44
N GLU A 40 8.73 -12.95 4.39
CA GLU A 40 10.10 -12.43 4.41
C GLU A 40 10.23 -11.25 5.37
N ILE A 41 9.22 -10.38 5.39
CA ILE A 41 9.12 -9.25 6.31
C ILE A 41 9.04 -9.77 7.75
N ASP A 42 8.18 -10.74 8.02
CA ASP A 42 8.05 -11.36 9.35
C ASP A 42 9.37 -12.00 9.80
N GLU A 43 10.05 -12.75 8.92
CA GLU A 43 11.37 -13.34 9.21
C GLU A 43 12.45 -12.28 9.49
N TYR A 44 12.44 -11.17 8.75
CA TYR A 44 13.34 -10.05 9.01
C TYR A 44 13.07 -9.44 10.40
N PHE A 45 11.79 -9.20 10.74
CA PHE A 45 11.42 -8.57 12.00
C PHE A 45 11.59 -9.46 13.23
N LYS A 46 11.56 -10.80 13.08
CA LYS A 46 11.92 -11.74 14.17
C LYS A 46 13.29 -11.46 14.79
N ARG A 47 14.23 -10.91 14.03
CA ARG A 47 15.57 -10.55 14.52
C ARG A 47 15.57 -9.41 15.55
N PHE A 48 14.49 -8.64 15.61
CA PHE A 48 14.31 -7.51 16.52
C PHE A 48 13.38 -7.83 17.70
N ASN A 49 12.74 -9.02 17.73
CA ASN A 49 11.82 -9.45 18.79
C ASN A 49 12.50 -9.98 20.07
N ASN A 50 13.81 -9.74 20.26
CA ASN A 50 14.57 -10.12 21.46
C ASN A 50 14.97 -8.91 22.32
N LEU A 51 14.03 -7.99 22.61
CA LEU A 51 14.18 -6.94 23.63
C LEU A 51 13.36 -7.26 24.87
#